data_AF-A0A2M8BJ44-F1
#
_entry.id   AF-A0A2M8BJ44-F1
#
_cell.length_a   1.000
_cell.length_b   1.000
_cell.length_c   1.000
_cell.angle_alpha   90.00
_cell.angle_beta   90.00
_cell.angle_gamma   90.00
#
_symmetry.space_group_name_H-M   'P 1'
#
loop_
_entity.id
_entity.type
_entity.pdbx_description
1 polymer ?
#
loop_
_entity_poly.entity_id
_entity_poly.type
_entity_poly.pdbx_seq_one_letter_code
_entity_poly.pdbx_strand_id
1 'polypeptide(L)' 'MTLAERSDTWAQQHQQKGEEKGGGLLLRRLLVRRFGALPSEIVAQITAATWVQLERWAERVLDAASLEEVFRP' A
#
# COMPACT_ATOMS: atom_id res chain seq x y z
N MET A 1 1.28 31.66 -6.27
CA MET A 1 0.63 30.67 -5.38
C MET A 1 0.05 31.38 -4.18
N THR A 2 -1.25 31.24 -3.97
CA THR A 2 -2.03 31.82 -2.88
C THR A 2 -2.15 30.85 -1.70
N LEU A 3 -2.59 31.35 -0.54
CA LEU A 3 -2.79 30.53 0.66
C LEU A 3 -3.85 29.43 0.46
N ALA A 4 -4.86 29.69 -0.39
CA ALA A 4 -5.94 28.76 -0.71
C ALA A 4 -5.40 27.53 -1.47
N GLU A 5 -4.63 27.75 -2.55
CA GLU A 5 -4.03 26.67 -3.35
C GLU A 5 -3.12 25.75 -2.52
N ARG A 6 -2.41 26.31 -1.53
CA ARG A 6 -1.57 25.54 -0.59
C ARG A 6 -2.38 24.68 0.37
N SER A 7 -3.55 25.15 0.81
CA SER A 7 -4.45 24.43 1.72
C SER A 7 -5.07 23.22 1.03
N ASP A 8 -5.56 23.42 -0.20
CA ASP A 8 -6.14 22.35 -1.01
C ASP A 8 -5.11 21.25 -1.34
N THR A 9 -3.90 21.65 -1.72
CA THR A 9 -2.80 20.72 -1.99
C THR A 9 -2.44 19.89 -0.75
N TRP A 10 -2.42 20.51 0.44
CA TRP A 10 -2.16 19.79 1.69
C TRP A 10 -3.28 18.82 2.02
N ALA A 11 -4.55 19.23 1.90
CA ALA A 11 -5.69 18.36 2.13
C ALA A 11 -5.65 17.12 1.22
N GLN A 12 -5.36 17.32 -0.07
CA GLN A 12 -5.24 16.23 -1.04
C GLN A 12 -4.08 15.27 -0.71
N GLN A 13 -2.91 15.80 -0.33
CA GLN A 13 -1.78 14.96 0.10
C GLN A 13 -2.09 14.17 1.38
N HIS A 14 -2.81 14.77 2.33
CA HIS A 14 -3.20 14.08 3.56
C HIS A 14 -4.24 13.00 3.32
N GLN A 15 -5.21 13.25 2.43
CA GLN A 15 -6.18 12.25 2.01
C GLN A 15 -5.48 11.07 1.32
N GLN A 16 -4.59 11.34 0.37
CA GLN A 16 -3.83 10.31 -0.35
C GLN A 16 -2.98 9.46 0.62
N LYS A 17 -2.29 10.09 1.57
CA LYS A 17 -1.56 9.35 2.63
C LYS A 17 -2.47 8.50 3.51
N GLY A 18 -3.72 8.93 3.73
CA GLY A 18 -4.73 8.16 4.45
C GLY A 18 -5.15 6.91 3.68
N GLU A 19 -5.40 7.07 2.37
CA GLU A 19 -5.75 5.99 1.45
C GLU A 19 -4.62 4.97 1.34
N GLU A 20 -3.37 5.41 1.18
CA GLU A 20 -2.19 4.54 1.13
C GLU A 20 -2.00 3.75 2.43
N LYS A 21 -2.11 4.39 3.59
CA LYS A 21 -2.04 3.69 4.89
C LYS A 21 -3.17 2.67 5.04
N GLY A 22 -4.39 3.03 4.65
CA GLY A 22 -5.54 2.13 4.69
C GLY A 22 -5.35 0.91 3.79
N GLY A 23 -4.94 1.14 2.54
CA GLY A 23 -4.62 0.10 1.57
C GLY A 23 -3.51 -0.83 2.05
N GLY A 24 -2.41 -0.28 2.58
CA GLY A 24 -1.31 -1.06 3.12
C GLY A 24 -1.71 -1.96 4.31
N LEU A 25 -2.56 -1.47 5.21
CA LEU A 25 -3.08 -2.27 6.32
C LEU A 25 -3.96 -3.44 5.83
N LEU A 26 -4.81 -3.20 4.84
CA LEU A 26 -5.67 -4.24 4.25
C LEU A 26 -4.82 -5.29 3.53
N LEU A 27 -3.91 -4.86 2.67
CA LEU A 27 -3.01 -5.74 1.94
C LEU A 27 -2.19 -6.61 2.90
N ARG A 28 -1.65 -6.03 3.97
CA ARG A 28 -0.92 -6.80 5.00
C ARG A 28 -1.80 -7.89 5.62
N ARG A 29 -3.07 -7.61 5.92
CA ARG A 29 -4.01 -8.61 6.47
C ARG A 29 -4.28 -9.73 5.47
N LEU A 30 -4.43 -9.43 4.18
CA LEU A 30 -4.64 -10.42 3.13
C LEU A 30 -3.41 -11.32 2.96
N LEU A 31 -2.22 -10.73 2.90
CA LEU A 31 -0.96 -11.43 2.81
C LEU A 31 -0.73 -12.34 4.02
N VAL A 32 -1.00 -11.87 5.24
CA VAL A 32 -0.92 -12.70 6.44
C VAL A 32 -1.90 -13.88 6.39
N ARG A 33 -3.11 -13.69 5.84
CA ARG A 33 -4.08 -14.77 5.70
C ARG A 33 -3.67 -15.82 4.67
N ARG A 34 -3.04 -15.44 3.55
CA ARG A 34 -2.63 -16.39 2.50
C ARG A 34 -1.29 -17.06 2.79
N PHE A 35 -0.33 -16.30 3.31
CA PHE A 35 1.08 -16.72 3.40
C PHE A 35 1.60 -16.85 4.84
N GLY A 36 0.81 -16.47 5.84
CA GLY A 36 1.23 -16.52 7.25
C GLY A 36 2.01 -15.30 7.70
N ALA A 37 2.81 -15.44 8.76
CA ALA A 37 3.56 -14.31 9.32
C ALA A 37 4.50 -13.69 8.27
N LEU A 38 4.40 -12.38 8.09
CA LEU A 38 5.22 -11.67 7.11
C LEU A 38 6.58 -11.27 7.68
N PRO A 39 7.66 -11.39 6.90
CA PRO A 39 8.96 -10.81 7.23
C PRO A 39 8.84 -9.30 7.48
N SER A 40 9.67 -8.77 8.38
CA SER A 40 9.67 -7.33 8.70
C SER A 40 9.98 -6.44 7.49
N GLU A 41 10.81 -6.92 6.56
CA GLU A 41 11.12 -6.22 5.30
C GLU A 41 9.86 -6.02 4.43
N ILE A 42 9.00 -7.04 4.33
CA ILE A 42 7.76 -6.97 3.54
C ILE A 42 6.79 -6.00 4.21
N VAL A 43 6.72 -6.00 5.54
CA VAL A 43 5.89 -5.03 6.27
C VAL A 43 6.38 -3.60 6.06
N ALA A 44 7.70 -3.38 6.07
CA ALA A 44 8.29 -2.07 5.77
C ALA A 44 8.01 -1.64 4.33
N GLN A 45 8.14 -2.56 3.36
CA GLN A 45 7.86 -2.31 1.94
C GLN A 45 6.39 -1.91 1.71
N ILE A 46 5.44 -2.62 2.33
CA ILE A 46 4.01 -2.27 2.26
C ILE A 46 3.73 -0.89 2.89
N THR A 47 4.42 -0.56 3.98
CA THR A 47 4.21 0.71 4.69
C THR A 47 4.74 1.91 3.90
N ALA A 48 5.79 1.70 3.10
CA ALA A 48 6.40 2.74 2.26
C ALA A 48 5.83 2.78 0.82
N ALA A 49 4.88 1.89 0.49
CA ALA A 49 4.38 1.74 -0.86
C ALA A 49 3.44 2.88 -1.26
N THR A 50 3.51 3.26 -2.53
CA THR A 50 2.57 4.20 -3.14
C THR A 50 1.24 3.53 -3.43
N TRP A 51 0.19 4.34 -3.63
CA TRP A 51 -1.12 3.84 -4.05
C TRP A 51 -1.05 2.84 -5.22
N VAL A 52 -0.30 3.18 -6.27
CA VAL A 52 -0.16 2.34 -7.49
C VAL A 52 0.50 0.98 -7.18
N GLN A 53 1.47 0.95 -6.26
CA GLN A 53 2.10 -0.31 -5.84
C GLN A 53 1.12 -1.15 -5.04
N LEU A 54 0.36 -0.54 -4.13
CA LEU A 54 -0.64 -1.22 -3.31
C LEU A 54 -1.76 -1.83 -4.15
N GLU A 55 -2.29 -1.10 -5.14
CA GLU A 55 -3.28 -1.63 -6.09
C GLU A 55 -2.76 -2.85 -6.84
N ARG A 56 -1.55 -2.75 -7.42
CA ARG A 56 -0.93 -3.85 -8.16
C ARG A 56 -0.75 -5.09 -7.29
N TRP A 57 -0.29 -4.91 -6.06
CA TRP A 57 -0.13 -6.03 -5.13
C TRP A 57 -1.46 -6.58 -4.65
N ALA A 58 -2.50 -5.75 -4.51
CA ALA A 58 -3.84 -6.21 -4.14
C ALA A 58 -4.49 -7.07 -5.23
N GLU A 59 -4.26 -6.76 -6.51
CA GLU A 59 -4.67 -7.63 -7.61
C GLU A 59 -3.92 -8.96 -7.57
N ARG A 60 -2.58 -8.90 -7.48
CA ARG A 60 -1.71 -10.08 -7.46
C ARG A 60 -1.89 -10.96 -6.23
N VAL A 61 -2.35 -10.41 -5.10
CA VAL A 61 -2.53 -11.21 -3.88
C VAL A 61 -3.61 -12.28 -4.05
N LEU A 62 -4.49 -12.15 -5.05
CA LEU A 62 -5.60 -13.07 -5.25
C LEU A 62 -5.13 -14.39 -5.91
N ASP A 63 -4.17 -14.30 -6.83
CA ASP A 63 -3.73 -15.38 -7.72
C ASP A 63 -2.27 -15.83 -7.49
N ALA A 64 -1.40 -14.97 -6.95
CA ALA A 64 0.00 -15.30 -6.67
C ALA A 64 0.16 -16.56 -5.80
N ALA A 65 1.13 -17.42 -6.15
CA ALA A 65 1.45 -18.62 -5.38
C ALA A 65 2.45 -18.36 -4.24
N SER A 66 3.16 -17.22 -4.24
CA SER A 66 4.11 -16.84 -3.20
C SER A 66 4.18 -15.33 -2.98
N LEU A 67 4.87 -14.92 -1.90
CA LEU A 67 5.14 -13.50 -1.65
C LEU A 67 5.97 -12.88 -2.78
N GLU A 68 6.99 -13.58 -3.26
CA GLU A 68 7.83 -13.11 -4.37
C GLU A 68 7.00 -12.77 -5.60
N GLU A 69 5.99 -13.59 -5.92
CA GLU A 69 5.11 -13.33 -7.08
C GLU A 69 4.27 -12.06 -6.92
N VAL A 70 3.81 -11.75 -5.70
CA VAL A 70 3.09 -10.51 -5.40
C VAL A 70 3.99 -9.31 -5.65
N PHE A 71 5.22 -9.36 -5.13
CA PHE A 71 6.16 -8.23 -5.08
C PHE A 71 7.09 -8.13 -6.30
N ARG A 72 6.90 -8.94 -7.36
CA ARG A 72 7.65 -8.77 -8.61
C ARG A 72 7.51 -7.33 -9.13
N PRO A 73 8.48 -6.81 -9.90
CA PRO A 73 8.37 -5.49 -10.54
C PRO A 73 7.04 -5.28 -11.31
#